data_AF-A0A351MC09-F1
#
_entry.id   AF-A0A351MC09-F1
#
_cell.length_a   1.000
_cell.length_b   1.000
_cell.length_c   1.000
_cell.angle_alpha   90.00
_cell.angle_beta   90.00
_cell.angle_gamma   90.00
#
_symmetry.space_group_name_H-M   'P 1'
#
loop_
_entity.id
_entity.type
_entity.pdbx_description
1 polymer ?
#
loop_
_entity_poly.entity_id
_entity_poly.type
_entity_poly.pdbx_seq_one_letter_code
_entity_poly.pdbx_strand_id
1 'polypeptide(L)'
;MPPAHWAAEDGSAQLWLGDQAEIFKRLADESVDCIWTDPPYFLSNDGSTCRSGRRDSVNKGAWDRSRGQVADDAFTEAWLTECRRVLKPHGSIWVSGTLHGYLLVGGWLQRLGFRLLNDIIWEKPNPPPNLGCRCFTHATEIVFWAVKPDARGQTRHVFHYAAMRTANGGRQMKNVWRLLTAGAGERRHGRHPTQKPLALVERALLASTDPGALVLDPFVGSGTTGVAAIATGRRFIGIEQDPGYAAIAGLRLAEAVGARDAGTPEPPAVAAAPTAVRATRPRKRKTP
;
A
#
# COMPACT_ATOMS: atom_id res chain seq x y z
N MET A 1 0.22 1.33 -28.97
CA MET A 1 0.19 1.91 -27.61
C MET A 1 1.27 2.98 -27.54
N PRO A 2 1.06 4.14 -26.88
CA PRO A 2 2.19 4.92 -26.41
C PRO A 2 3.07 4.00 -25.56
N PRO A 3 4.40 4.10 -25.65
CA PRO A 3 5.28 3.29 -24.83
C PRO A 3 5.00 3.56 -23.34
N ALA A 4 5.24 2.55 -22.50
CA ALA A 4 5.30 2.75 -21.07
C ALA A 4 6.27 3.91 -20.76
N HIS A 5 5.96 4.70 -19.73
CA HIS A 5 6.87 5.77 -19.28
C HIS A 5 8.24 5.18 -18.90
N TRP A 6 8.21 4.00 -18.30
CA TRP A 6 9.37 3.18 -18.03
C TRP A 6 8.97 1.69 -18.08
N ALA A 7 9.86 0.82 -18.55
CA ALA A 7 9.70 -0.62 -18.50
C ALA A 7 11.06 -1.30 -18.27
N ALA A 8 11.05 -2.39 -17.50
CA ALA A 8 12.20 -3.26 -17.38
C ALA A 8 12.46 -3.99 -18.72
N GLU A 9 13.73 -4.19 -19.08
CA GLU A 9 14.13 -4.84 -20.34
C GLU A 9 13.61 -6.28 -20.45
N ASP A 10 13.52 -6.99 -19.32
CA ASP A 10 12.98 -8.34 -19.22
C ASP A 10 11.44 -8.40 -19.20
N GLY A 11 10.77 -7.25 -19.27
CA GLY A 11 9.32 -7.12 -19.21
C GLY A 11 8.69 -7.40 -17.84
N SER A 12 9.49 -7.54 -16.78
CA SER A 12 9.01 -7.89 -15.44
C SER A 12 8.25 -6.75 -14.75
N ALA A 13 8.50 -5.49 -15.12
CA ALA A 13 7.85 -4.33 -14.54
C ALA A 13 7.57 -3.24 -15.58
N GLN A 14 6.42 -2.60 -15.49
CA GLN A 14 6.01 -1.49 -16.37
C GLN A 14 5.38 -0.36 -15.55
N LEU A 15 5.71 0.88 -15.91
CA LEU A 15 5.14 2.10 -15.34
C LEU A 15 4.52 2.94 -16.45
N TRP A 16 3.25 3.27 -16.30
CA TRP A 16 2.46 4.03 -17.25
C TRP A 16 2.19 5.42 -16.70
N LEU A 17 2.51 6.45 -17.50
CA LEU A 17 2.17 7.84 -17.19
C LEU A 17 0.79 8.16 -17.76
N GLY A 18 -0.16 8.55 -16.92
CA GLY A 18 -1.49 8.99 -17.34
C GLY A 18 -2.58 8.75 -16.30
N ASP A 19 -3.80 9.13 -16.65
CA ASP A 19 -4.99 8.88 -15.83
C ASP A 19 -5.33 7.39 -15.79
N GLN A 20 -5.63 6.89 -14.59
CA GLN A 20 -5.96 5.49 -14.37
C GLN A 20 -7.17 5.01 -15.17
N ALA A 21 -8.21 5.84 -15.34
CA ALA A 21 -9.41 5.45 -16.07
C ALA A 21 -9.12 5.20 -17.56
N GLU A 22 -8.18 5.95 -18.14
CA GLU A 22 -7.76 5.74 -19.53
C GLU A 22 -6.84 4.54 -19.70
N ILE A 23 -5.98 4.26 -18.71
CA ILE A 23 -5.06 3.13 -18.77
C ILE A 23 -5.78 1.81 -18.48
N PHE A 24 -6.77 1.80 -17.57
CA PHE A 24 -7.58 0.61 -17.30
C PHE A 24 -8.24 0.04 -18.57
N LYS A 25 -8.74 0.89 -19.48
CA LYS A 25 -9.33 0.48 -20.77
C LYS A 25 -8.39 -0.38 -21.64
N ARG A 26 -7.09 -0.36 -21.35
CA ARG A 26 -6.05 -1.10 -22.08
C ARG A 26 -5.69 -2.42 -21.42
N LEU A 27 -6.08 -2.61 -20.16
CA LEU A 27 -5.86 -3.85 -19.43
C LEU A 27 -6.97 -4.83 -19.76
N ALA A 28 -6.58 -6.07 -20.06
CA ALA A 28 -7.54 -7.15 -20.28
C ALA A 28 -8.28 -7.50 -18.98
N ASP A 29 -9.51 -7.97 -19.13
CA ASP A 29 -10.28 -8.57 -18.03
C ASP A 29 -9.48 -9.72 -17.43
N GLU A 30 -9.56 -9.87 -16.10
CA GLU A 30 -8.99 -11.01 -15.37
C GLU A 30 -7.50 -11.26 -15.71
N SER A 31 -6.74 -10.18 -15.87
CA SER A 31 -5.35 -10.19 -16.29
C SER A 31 -4.34 -10.15 -15.15
N VAL A 32 -4.72 -9.62 -13.98
CA VAL A 32 -3.81 -9.43 -12.82
C VAL A 32 -4.15 -10.36 -11.66
N ASP A 33 -3.12 -10.78 -10.91
CA ASP A 33 -3.25 -11.72 -9.79
C ASP A 33 -3.49 -11.00 -8.45
N CYS A 34 -2.94 -9.80 -8.33
CA CYS A 34 -3.04 -8.99 -7.12
C CYS A 34 -3.13 -7.50 -7.47
N ILE A 35 -3.88 -6.75 -6.67
CA ILE A 35 -3.85 -5.29 -6.67
C ILE A 35 -3.40 -4.85 -5.28
N TRP A 36 -2.39 -3.99 -5.20
CA TRP A 36 -2.07 -3.26 -3.99
C TRP A 36 -2.09 -1.78 -4.34
N THR A 37 -2.86 -0.99 -3.59
CA THR A 37 -3.02 0.42 -3.94
C THR A 37 -3.33 1.33 -2.76
N ASP A 38 -2.99 2.60 -2.94
CA ASP A 38 -3.13 3.69 -1.99
C ASP A 38 -3.85 4.87 -2.66
N PRO A 39 -5.19 4.86 -2.73
CA PRO A 39 -5.96 5.88 -3.44
C PRO A 39 -5.91 7.23 -2.70
N PRO A 40 -6.27 8.34 -3.37
CA PRO A 40 -6.47 9.63 -2.72
C PRO A 40 -7.45 9.54 -1.53
N TYR A 41 -7.18 10.30 -0.45
CA TYR A 41 -7.99 10.27 0.77
C TYR A 41 -8.90 11.50 0.90
N PHE A 42 -8.89 12.39 -0.09
CA PHE A 42 -9.68 13.62 -0.14
C PHE A 42 -9.40 14.57 1.04
N LEU A 43 -8.14 14.64 1.48
CA LEU A 43 -7.71 15.36 2.69
C LEU A 43 -7.13 16.76 2.45
N SER A 44 -6.83 17.13 1.20
CA SER A 44 -6.21 18.40 0.83
C SER A 44 -7.19 19.57 0.77
N ASN A 45 -7.92 19.77 1.88
CA ASN A 45 -9.02 20.75 2.02
C ASN A 45 -8.67 21.87 3.02
N ASP A 46 -7.45 22.42 2.93
CA ASP A 46 -7.03 23.66 3.62
C ASP A 46 -7.00 23.58 5.18
N GLY A 47 -6.88 22.36 5.72
CA GLY A 47 -6.64 22.10 7.15
C GLY A 47 -5.18 22.16 7.62
N SER A 48 -4.93 21.85 8.90
CA SER A 48 -3.58 21.84 9.49
C SER A 48 -3.15 20.47 10.00
N THR A 49 -1.87 20.12 9.83
CA THR A 49 -1.22 18.90 10.33
C THR A 49 0.06 19.21 11.10
N CYS A 50 0.76 18.17 11.58
CA CYS A 50 2.04 18.28 12.26
C CYS A 50 3.15 17.65 11.41
N ARG A 51 4.20 18.41 11.10
CA ARG A 51 5.43 17.93 10.47
C ARG A 51 6.62 18.39 11.31
N SER A 52 7.46 17.44 11.73
CA SER A 52 8.66 17.72 12.55
C SER A 52 8.35 18.56 13.80
N GLY A 53 7.22 18.28 14.46
CA GLY A 53 6.79 19.00 15.67
C GLY A 53 6.22 20.40 15.43
N ARG A 54 6.08 20.83 14.18
CA ARG A 54 5.53 22.15 13.82
C ARG A 54 4.23 22.01 13.03
N ARG A 55 3.38 23.04 13.11
CA ARG A 55 2.16 23.13 12.31
C ARG A 55 2.54 23.24 10.82
N ASP A 56 1.86 22.46 9.99
CA ASP A 56 2.05 22.38 8.54
C ASP A 56 0.69 22.24 7.83
N SER A 57 0.65 22.36 6.51
CA SER A 57 -0.58 22.19 5.73
C SER A 57 -0.92 20.72 5.49
N VAL A 58 -2.22 20.38 5.56
CA VAL A 58 -2.71 19.06 5.11
C VAL A 58 -2.63 18.90 3.60
N ASN A 59 -2.58 20.00 2.83
CA ASN A 59 -2.60 19.95 1.37
C ASN A 59 -1.36 19.23 0.83
N LYS A 60 -1.59 18.08 0.18
CA LYS A 60 -0.55 17.22 -0.42
C LYS A 60 -0.51 17.32 -1.93
N GLY A 61 -1.64 17.64 -2.57
CA GLY A 61 -1.74 17.90 -3.99
C GLY A 61 -3.19 18.11 -4.42
N ALA A 62 -3.40 18.65 -5.63
CA ALA A 62 -4.74 18.84 -6.18
C ALA A 62 -5.50 17.51 -6.36
N TRP A 63 -4.77 16.42 -6.61
CA TRP A 63 -5.28 15.05 -6.72
C TRP A 63 -5.93 14.52 -5.42
N ASP A 64 -5.66 15.15 -4.26
CA ASP A 64 -6.19 14.76 -2.95
C ASP A 64 -7.23 15.76 -2.42
N ARG A 65 -7.68 16.72 -3.24
CA ARG A 65 -8.74 17.67 -2.84
C ARG A 65 -10.11 17.01 -3.07
N SER A 66 -10.99 17.09 -2.08
CA SER A 66 -12.38 16.61 -2.23
C SER A 66 -13.10 17.43 -3.29
N ARG A 67 -13.92 16.77 -4.12
CA ARG A 67 -14.83 17.41 -5.08
C ARG A 67 -16.28 17.37 -4.60
N GLY A 68 -16.49 17.06 -3.33
CA GLY A 68 -17.80 16.82 -2.72
C GLY A 68 -18.15 15.33 -2.70
N GLN A 69 -18.96 14.95 -1.71
CA GLN A 69 -19.22 13.53 -1.39
C GLN A 69 -19.69 12.70 -2.58
N VAL A 70 -20.58 13.24 -3.42
CA VAL A 70 -21.09 12.54 -4.62
C VAL A 70 -19.99 12.27 -5.65
N ALA A 71 -19.09 13.24 -5.87
CA ALA A 71 -18.01 13.09 -6.84
C ALA A 71 -16.92 12.15 -6.32
N ASP A 72 -16.61 12.21 -5.03
CA ASP A 72 -15.64 11.34 -4.37
C ASP A 72 -16.14 9.88 -4.30
N ASP A 73 -17.44 9.68 -4.07
CA ASP A 73 -18.12 8.38 -4.11
C ASP A 73 -18.10 7.80 -5.53
N ALA A 74 -18.51 8.56 -6.55
CA ALA A 74 -18.48 8.13 -7.94
C ALA A 74 -17.06 7.84 -8.44
N PHE A 75 -16.07 8.63 -8.03
CA PHE A 75 -14.66 8.33 -8.31
C PHE A 75 -14.25 6.98 -7.71
N THR A 76 -14.62 6.75 -6.45
CA THR A 76 -14.26 5.51 -5.73
C THR A 76 -14.91 4.27 -6.33
N GLU A 77 -16.18 4.38 -6.70
CA GLU A 77 -16.90 3.34 -7.45
C GLU A 77 -16.20 3.02 -8.76
N ALA A 78 -15.85 4.03 -9.55
CA ALA A 78 -15.31 3.86 -10.89
C ALA A 78 -13.99 3.07 -10.89
N TRP A 79 -13.00 3.49 -10.08
CA TRP A 79 -11.72 2.79 -10.07
C TRP A 79 -11.80 1.39 -9.43
N LEU A 80 -12.64 1.20 -8.40
CA LEU A 80 -12.82 -0.14 -7.81
C LEU A 80 -13.55 -1.09 -8.75
N THR A 81 -14.46 -0.59 -9.59
CA THR A 81 -15.13 -1.36 -10.63
C THR A 81 -14.12 -1.88 -11.65
N GLU A 82 -13.21 -1.00 -12.11
CA GLU A 82 -12.13 -1.41 -13.01
C GLU A 82 -11.16 -2.38 -12.35
N CYS A 83 -10.78 -2.15 -11.09
CA CYS A 83 -10.00 -3.11 -10.31
C CYS A 83 -10.67 -4.49 -10.27
N ARG A 84 -11.99 -4.56 -10.06
CA ARG A 84 -12.74 -5.82 -10.07
C ARG A 84 -12.71 -6.50 -11.44
N ARG A 85 -12.82 -5.73 -12.53
CA ARG A 85 -12.79 -6.24 -13.90
C ARG A 85 -11.45 -6.89 -14.23
N VAL A 86 -10.35 -6.19 -13.95
CA VAL A 86 -8.99 -6.66 -14.33
C VAL A 86 -8.44 -7.74 -13.39
N LEU A 87 -8.91 -7.81 -12.14
CA LEU A 87 -8.45 -8.81 -11.19
C LEU A 87 -9.01 -10.20 -11.56
N LYS A 88 -8.15 -11.23 -11.54
CA LYS A 88 -8.56 -12.62 -11.73
C LYS A 88 -9.53 -13.08 -10.65
N PRO A 89 -10.39 -14.08 -10.95
CA PRO A 89 -11.10 -14.82 -9.90
C PRO A 89 -10.10 -15.31 -8.86
N HIS A 90 -10.45 -15.16 -7.57
CA HIS A 90 -9.61 -15.49 -6.42
C HIS A 90 -8.35 -14.63 -6.24
N GLY A 91 -8.16 -13.59 -7.09
CA GLY A 91 -7.11 -12.60 -6.92
C GLY A 91 -7.34 -11.74 -5.68
N SER A 92 -6.24 -11.26 -5.09
CA SER A 92 -6.27 -10.39 -3.91
C SER A 92 -6.30 -8.91 -4.29
N ILE A 93 -7.04 -8.11 -3.53
CA ILE A 93 -6.93 -6.65 -3.54
C ILE A 93 -6.62 -6.16 -2.14
N TRP A 94 -5.63 -5.27 -2.07
CA TRP A 94 -5.22 -4.57 -0.88
C TRP A 94 -5.38 -3.07 -1.09
N VAL A 95 -6.11 -2.41 -0.18
CA VAL A 95 -6.34 -0.97 -0.27
C VAL A 95 -6.04 -0.31 1.06
N SER A 96 -5.07 0.60 1.09
CA SER A 96 -4.80 1.42 2.28
C SER A 96 -5.76 2.60 2.38
N GLY A 97 -6.01 3.03 3.62
CA GLY A 97 -6.90 4.13 3.92
C GLY A 97 -6.66 4.73 5.30
N THR A 98 -6.87 6.03 5.43
CA THR A 98 -7.13 6.66 6.73
C THR A 98 -8.63 6.71 7.00
N LEU A 99 -9.03 7.14 8.21
CA LEU A 99 -10.44 7.31 8.60
C LEU A 99 -11.27 8.10 7.56
N HIS A 100 -10.64 9.00 6.83
CA HIS A 100 -11.28 9.87 5.86
C HIS A 100 -11.66 9.18 4.55
N GLY A 101 -11.03 8.04 4.24
CA GLY A 101 -11.25 7.32 2.97
C GLY A 101 -11.61 5.85 3.13
N TYR A 102 -11.13 5.17 4.18
CA TYR A 102 -11.28 3.71 4.27
C TYR A 102 -12.76 3.29 4.37
N LEU A 103 -13.63 4.06 5.03
CA LEU A 103 -15.05 3.70 5.15
C LEU A 103 -15.74 3.69 3.78
N LEU A 104 -15.43 4.67 2.94
CA LEU A 104 -15.96 4.76 1.57
C LEU A 104 -15.47 3.57 0.73
N VAL A 105 -14.17 3.31 0.74
CA VAL A 105 -13.55 2.17 0.05
C VAL A 105 -14.15 0.85 0.52
N GLY A 106 -14.25 0.63 1.83
CA GLY A 106 -14.78 -0.60 2.42
C GLY A 106 -16.24 -0.85 2.02
N GLY A 107 -17.06 0.19 1.97
CA GLY A 107 -18.44 0.12 1.47
C GLY A 107 -18.49 -0.32 0.01
N TRP A 108 -17.66 0.26 -0.85
CA TRP A 108 -17.61 -0.09 -2.27
C TRP A 108 -17.04 -1.49 -2.53
N LEU A 109 -16.03 -1.93 -1.78
CA LEU A 109 -15.54 -3.30 -1.86
C LEU A 109 -16.69 -4.31 -1.61
N GLN A 110 -17.54 -4.06 -0.61
CA GLN A 110 -18.68 -4.92 -0.34
C GLN A 110 -19.78 -4.83 -1.42
N ARG A 111 -20.13 -3.62 -1.87
CA ARG A 111 -21.15 -3.40 -2.92
C ARG A 111 -20.76 -4.04 -4.25
N LEU A 112 -19.48 -4.01 -4.58
CA LEU A 112 -18.92 -4.66 -5.77
C LEU A 112 -18.72 -6.17 -5.57
N GLY A 113 -19.11 -6.74 -4.42
CA GLY A 113 -19.07 -8.18 -4.18
C GLY A 113 -17.66 -8.74 -4.01
N PHE A 114 -16.71 -7.96 -3.49
CA PHE A 114 -15.48 -8.52 -2.94
C PHE A 114 -15.75 -9.18 -1.60
N ARG A 115 -15.05 -10.27 -1.30
CA ARG A 115 -15.05 -10.86 0.03
C ARG A 115 -13.94 -10.21 0.86
N LEU A 116 -14.32 -9.41 1.85
CA LEU A 116 -13.36 -8.91 2.86
C LEU A 116 -12.85 -10.08 3.71
N LEU A 117 -11.53 -10.20 3.83
CA LEU A 117 -10.86 -11.21 4.66
C LEU A 117 -10.38 -10.59 5.97
N ASN A 118 -9.68 -9.45 5.88
CA ASN A 118 -9.16 -8.74 7.05
C ASN A 118 -9.12 -7.22 6.85
N ASP A 119 -9.26 -6.52 7.96
CA ASP A 119 -8.85 -5.14 8.18
C ASP A 119 -7.49 -5.14 8.92
N ILE A 120 -6.41 -4.86 8.20
CA ILE A 120 -5.11 -4.72 8.82
C ILE A 120 -5.01 -3.34 9.44
N ILE A 121 -4.67 -3.29 10.73
CA ILE A 121 -4.35 -2.08 11.45
C ILE A 121 -2.83 -1.88 11.36
N TRP A 122 -2.39 -0.97 10.50
CA TRP A 122 -1.01 -0.53 10.48
C TRP A 122 -0.79 0.47 11.62
N GLU A 123 -0.14 0.03 12.69
CA GLU A 123 0.30 0.87 13.80
C GLU A 123 1.67 1.49 13.47
N LYS A 124 1.73 2.83 13.53
CA LYS A 124 2.95 3.64 13.37
C LYS A 124 3.57 3.84 14.76
N PRO A 125 4.77 3.30 15.06
CA PRO A 125 5.38 3.44 16.38
C PRO A 125 5.69 4.90 16.77
N ASN A 126 6.00 5.74 15.78
CA ASN A 126 6.42 7.12 15.96
C ASN A 126 5.50 8.07 15.15
N PRO A 127 4.21 8.17 15.49
CA PRO A 127 3.30 9.03 14.75
C PRO A 127 3.55 10.50 15.07
N PRO A 128 3.29 11.44 14.13
CA PRO A 128 3.31 12.87 14.46
C PRO A 128 2.33 13.20 15.59
N PRO A 129 2.71 14.02 16.57
CA PRO A 129 1.84 14.35 17.69
C PRO A 129 0.64 15.19 17.24
N ASN A 130 -0.49 15.03 17.92
CA ASN A 130 -1.64 15.92 17.78
C ASN A 130 -1.38 17.26 18.50
N LEU A 131 -1.00 18.29 17.75
CA LEU A 131 -0.70 19.62 18.31
C LEU A 131 -1.94 20.37 18.83
N GLY A 132 -3.15 19.96 18.42
CA GLY A 132 -4.39 20.59 18.85
C GLY A 132 -4.86 20.13 20.23
N CYS A 133 -4.38 18.98 20.71
CA CYS A 133 -4.80 18.36 21.97
C CYS A 133 -6.33 18.23 22.13
N ARG A 134 -7.08 18.13 21.01
CA ARG A 134 -8.54 18.01 21.01
C ARG A 134 -9.04 16.58 20.74
N CYS A 135 -8.17 15.71 20.24
CA CYS A 135 -8.49 14.31 19.96
C CYS A 135 -7.22 13.44 20.07
N PHE A 136 -7.40 12.12 19.97
CA PHE A 136 -6.29 11.17 20.00
C PHE A 136 -5.32 11.38 18.82
N THR A 137 -4.06 11.02 19.04
CA THR A 137 -3.06 11.00 17.97
C THR A 137 -3.41 9.93 16.93
N HIS A 138 -3.45 10.30 15.66
CA HIS A 138 -3.62 9.35 14.55
C HIS A 138 -2.37 8.48 14.40
N ALA A 139 -2.35 7.37 15.13
CA ALA A 139 -1.24 6.41 15.15
C ALA A 139 -1.43 5.25 14.19
N THR A 140 -2.61 5.13 13.56
CA THR A 140 -2.96 3.98 12.72
C THR A 140 -3.46 4.38 11.33
N GLU A 141 -3.26 3.48 10.38
CA GLU A 141 -3.98 3.41 9.11
C GLU A 141 -4.61 2.02 8.95
N ILE A 142 -5.67 1.92 8.15
CA ILE A 142 -6.32 0.64 7.83
C ILE A 142 -5.86 0.21 6.44
N VAL A 143 -5.60 -1.08 6.28
CA VAL A 143 -5.42 -1.71 4.96
C VAL A 143 -6.40 -2.85 4.85
N PHE A 144 -7.35 -2.76 3.93
CA PHE A 144 -8.23 -3.89 3.65
C PHE A 144 -7.49 -4.95 2.86
N TRP A 145 -7.75 -6.21 3.19
CA TRP A 145 -7.49 -7.35 2.33
C TRP A 145 -8.82 -7.95 1.91
N ALA A 146 -9.07 -7.95 0.61
CA ALA A 146 -10.26 -8.55 0.02
C ALA A 146 -9.88 -9.44 -1.17
N VAL A 147 -10.81 -10.29 -1.59
CA VAL A 147 -10.62 -11.18 -2.72
C VAL A 147 -11.82 -11.18 -3.64
N LYS A 148 -11.59 -11.33 -4.94
CA LYS A 148 -12.66 -11.44 -5.95
C LYS A 148 -13.21 -12.87 -5.93
N PRO A 149 -14.51 -13.08 -5.61
CA PRO A 149 -15.13 -14.40 -5.79
C PRO A 149 -15.15 -14.78 -7.28
N ASP A 150 -15.22 -16.08 -7.58
CA ASP A 150 -15.47 -16.52 -8.95
C ASP A 150 -16.91 -16.24 -9.41
N ALA A 151 -17.23 -16.58 -10.66
CA ALA A 151 -18.56 -16.40 -11.23
C ALA A 151 -19.67 -17.18 -10.48
N ARG A 152 -19.32 -18.16 -9.64
CA ARG A 152 -20.26 -18.92 -8.79
C ARG A 152 -20.35 -18.33 -7.37
N GLY A 153 -19.66 -17.23 -7.09
CA GLY A 153 -19.58 -16.63 -5.77
C GLY A 153 -18.65 -17.37 -4.80
N GLN A 154 -17.88 -18.35 -5.27
CA GLN A 154 -16.95 -19.09 -4.41
C GLN A 154 -15.68 -18.28 -4.19
N THR A 155 -15.17 -18.33 -2.97
CA THR A 155 -13.95 -17.65 -2.58
C THR A 155 -12.85 -18.67 -2.28
N ARG A 156 -11.78 -18.61 -3.06
CA ARG A 156 -10.46 -19.15 -2.72
C ARG A 156 -9.48 -17.98 -2.63
N HIS A 157 -8.39 -18.18 -1.92
CA HIS A 157 -7.33 -17.18 -1.83
C HIS A 157 -6.01 -17.84 -1.48
N VAL A 158 -4.92 -17.21 -1.92
CA VAL A 158 -3.57 -17.57 -1.50
C VAL A 158 -3.35 -16.95 -0.12
N PHE A 159 -2.92 -17.77 0.84
CA PHE A 159 -2.39 -17.30 2.10
C PHE A 159 -1.20 -18.15 2.54
N HIS A 160 0.01 -17.59 2.48
CA HIS A 160 1.24 -18.27 2.89
C HIS A 160 1.37 -18.25 4.42
N TYR A 161 0.51 -19.02 5.11
CA TYR A 161 0.43 -19.08 6.57
C TYR A 161 1.78 -19.40 7.23
N ALA A 162 2.52 -20.38 6.69
CA ALA A 162 3.83 -20.76 7.22
C ALA A 162 4.83 -19.61 7.15
N ALA A 163 4.90 -18.89 6.02
CA ALA A 163 5.76 -17.72 5.86
C ALA A 163 5.37 -16.60 6.85
N MET A 164 4.07 -16.36 7.02
CA MET A 164 3.56 -15.37 7.98
C MET A 164 3.83 -15.76 9.44
N ARG A 165 3.86 -17.05 9.77
CA ARG A 165 4.30 -17.51 11.09
C ARG A 165 5.78 -17.26 11.32
N THR A 166 6.62 -17.61 10.36
CA THR A 166 8.07 -17.40 10.44
C THR A 166 8.38 -15.90 10.59
N ALA A 167 7.73 -15.06 9.79
CA ALA A 167 7.80 -13.60 9.87
C ALA A 167 7.44 -13.03 11.26
N ASN A 168 6.65 -13.74 12.04
CA ASN A 168 6.19 -13.34 13.37
C ASN A 168 6.78 -14.22 14.49
N GLY A 169 8.02 -14.67 14.32
CA GLY A 169 8.75 -15.41 15.36
C GLY A 169 8.13 -16.77 15.70
N GLY A 170 7.61 -17.47 14.68
CA GLY A 170 6.97 -18.78 14.81
C GLY A 170 5.52 -18.75 15.29
N ARG A 171 4.97 -17.57 15.57
CA ARG A 171 3.58 -17.36 16.01
C ARG A 171 2.70 -16.91 14.86
N GLN A 172 1.39 -17.19 14.93
CA GLN A 172 0.45 -16.71 13.93
C GLN A 172 0.50 -15.17 13.80
N MET A 173 0.62 -14.68 12.57
CA MET A 173 0.56 -13.25 12.25
C MET A 173 -0.83 -12.70 12.62
N LYS A 174 -0.85 -11.52 13.25
CA LYS A 174 -2.07 -10.82 13.62
C LYS A 174 -2.41 -9.76 12.58
N ASN A 175 -3.64 -9.24 12.64
CA ASN A 175 -4.05 -8.10 11.80
C ASN A 175 -3.54 -6.74 12.30
N VAL A 176 -2.84 -6.67 13.43
CA VAL A 176 -2.14 -5.45 13.88
C VAL A 176 -0.68 -5.53 13.48
N TRP A 177 -0.27 -4.66 12.55
CA TRP A 177 1.10 -4.61 12.04
C TRP A 177 1.79 -3.35 12.54
N ARG A 178 2.74 -3.53 13.45
CA ARG A 178 3.55 -2.44 13.98
C ARG A 178 4.78 -2.20 13.09
N LEU A 179 4.72 -1.17 12.25
CA LEU A 179 5.73 -0.88 11.21
C LEU A 179 6.06 0.63 11.19
N LEU A 180 7.34 0.96 10.97
CA LEU A 180 7.76 2.35 10.77
C LEU A 180 7.20 2.92 9.46
N THR A 181 7.14 4.25 9.38
CA THR A 181 6.85 4.95 8.12
C THR A 181 8.08 4.98 7.21
N ALA A 182 7.87 5.27 5.92
CA ALA A 182 8.96 5.27 4.93
C ALA A 182 10.15 6.13 5.38
N GLY A 183 11.32 5.50 5.42
CA GLY A 183 12.56 6.10 5.93
C GLY A 183 13.25 7.05 4.93
N ALA A 184 14.39 7.62 5.33
CA ALA A 184 15.20 8.46 4.45
C ALA A 184 15.78 7.67 3.26
N GLY A 185 16.23 6.43 3.49
CA GLY A 185 16.75 5.56 2.44
C GLY A 185 15.73 5.28 1.33
N GLU A 186 14.47 5.04 1.70
CA GLU A 186 13.37 4.82 0.74
C GLU A 186 12.99 6.09 -0.05
N ARG A 187 13.49 7.27 0.33
CA ARG A 187 13.18 8.58 -0.27
C ARG A 187 14.38 9.20 -1.00
N ARG A 188 15.43 8.42 -1.26
CA ARG A 188 16.68 8.91 -1.86
C ARG A 188 16.51 9.55 -3.24
N HIS A 189 15.52 9.08 -4.01
CA HIS A 189 15.23 9.57 -5.38
C HIS A 189 14.21 10.71 -5.42
N GLY A 190 13.73 11.17 -4.27
CA GLY A 190 12.70 12.21 -4.20
C GLY A 190 11.65 11.90 -3.13
N ARG A 191 10.82 12.90 -2.83
CA ARG A 191 9.79 12.80 -1.78
C ARG A 191 8.40 12.80 -2.40
N HIS A 192 7.66 11.73 -2.15
CA HIS A 192 6.19 11.73 -2.24
C HIS A 192 5.58 11.95 -0.84
N PRO A 193 4.58 12.84 -0.69
CA PRO A 193 4.06 13.22 0.63
C PRO A 193 3.46 12.07 1.42
N THR A 194 2.93 11.05 0.74
CA THR A 194 2.20 9.92 1.34
C THR A 194 2.85 8.57 1.08
N GLN A 195 4.15 8.54 0.75
CA GLN A 195 4.87 7.30 0.46
C GLN A 195 4.68 6.23 1.56
N LYS A 196 4.11 5.08 1.18
CA LYS A 196 3.98 3.91 2.04
C LYS A 196 5.33 3.21 2.27
N PRO A 197 5.57 2.63 3.46
CA PRO A 197 6.80 1.91 3.75
C PRO A 197 6.86 0.58 2.98
N LEU A 198 8.03 0.24 2.46
CA LEU A 198 8.24 -0.99 1.68
C LEU A 198 7.79 -2.26 2.43
N ALA A 199 8.17 -2.36 3.71
CA ALA A 199 7.84 -3.48 4.60
C ALA A 199 6.33 -3.81 4.67
N LEU A 200 5.47 -2.80 4.55
CA LEU A 200 4.02 -2.98 4.60
C LEU A 200 3.53 -3.71 3.35
N VAL A 201 4.01 -3.28 2.18
CA VAL A 201 3.61 -3.84 0.89
C VAL A 201 4.20 -5.22 0.69
N GLU A 202 5.50 -5.41 1.00
CA GLU A 202 6.16 -6.71 0.89
C GLU A 202 5.48 -7.77 1.73
N ARG A 203 5.09 -7.44 2.97
CA ARG A 203 4.37 -8.39 3.84
C ARG A 203 3.05 -8.83 3.21
N ALA A 204 2.30 -7.90 2.62
CA ALA A 204 1.03 -8.23 1.97
C ALA A 204 1.22 -9.08 0.73
N LEU A 205 2.20 -8.77 -0.13
CA LEU A 205 2.51 -9.56 -1.32
C LEU A 205 3.00 -10.96 -0.95
N LEU A 206 3.93 -11.08 0.00
CA LEU A 206 4.42 -12.36 0.52
C LEU A 206 3.32 -13.18 1.20
N ALA A 207 2.32 -12.54 1.79
CA ALA A 207 1.20 -13.25 2.41
C ALA A 207 0.24 -13.82 1.36
N SER A 208 0.01 -13.11 0.25
CA SER A 208 -1.19 -13.30 -0.59
C SER A 208 -0.94 -13.59 -2.06
N THR A 209 0.33 -13.77 -2.47
CA THR A 209 0.70 -14.04 -3.87
C THR A 209 1.82 -15.05 -3.96
N ASP A 210 1.87 -15.82 -5.05
CA ASP A 210 3.03 -16.66 -5.38
C ASP A 210 4.07 -15.87 -6.19
N PRO A 211 5.35 -16.30 -6.22
CA PRO A 211 6.34 -15.74 -7.13
C PRO A 211 5.85 -15.75 -8.59
N GLY A 212 6.20 -14.70 -9.35
CA GLY A 212 5.77 -14.51 -10.74
C GLY A 212 4.36 -13.92 -10.91
N ALA A 213 3.56 -13.83 -9.84
CA ALA A 213 2.26 -13.16 -9.85
C ALA A 213 2.38 -11.71 -10.36
N LEU A 214 1.39 -11.26 -11.12
CA LEU A 214 1.30 -9.90 -11.64
C LEU A 214 0.55 -8.99 -10.66
N VAL A 215 1.27 -8.01 -10.12
CA VAL A 215 0.77 -7.00 -9.19
C VAL A 215 0.45 -5.71 -9.95
N LEU A 216 -0.75 -5.16 -9.75
CA LEU A 216 -1.16 -3.87 -10.28
C LEU A 216 -1.29 -2.84 -9.16
N ASP A 217 -0.86 -1.60 -9.44
CA ASP A 217 -1.17 -0.43 -8.63
C ASP A 217 -1.66 0.72 -9.52
N PRO A 218 -2.94 1.12 -9.45
CA PRO A 218 -3.47 2.27 -10.20
C PRO A 218 -3.08 3.65 -9.62
N PHE A 219 -2.47 3.69 -8.44
CA PHE A 219 -2.10 4.93 -7.72
C PHE A 219 -0.68 4.83 -7.17
N VAL A 220 0.29 4.65 -8.08
CA VAL A 220 1.68 4.27 -7.74
C VAL A 220 2.42 5.26 -6.85
N GLY A 221 2.18 6.57 -7.03
CA GLY A 221 2.96 7.62 -6.39
C GLY A 221 4.45 7.44 -6.65
N SER A 222 5.23 7.18 -5.59
CA SER A 222 6.68 7.01 -5.68
C SER A 222 7.15 5.59 -6.05
N GLY A 223 6.29 4.66 -6.44
CA GLY A 223 6.76 3.33 -6.89
C GLY A 223 6.92 2.26 -5.80
N THR A 224 6.46 2.48 -4.56
CA THR A 224 6.68 1.51 -3.46
C THR A 224 6.16 0.11 -3.81
N THR A 225 4.98 0.03 -4.43
CA THR A 225 4.36 -1.26 -4.80
C THR A 225 5.19 -2.03 -5.81
N GLY A 226 5.72 -1.35 -6.83
CA GLY A 226 6.56 -2.00 -7.82
C GLY A 226 7.92 -2.41 -7.27
N VAL A 227 8.54 -1.59 -6.41
CA VAL A 227 9.78 -1.99 -5.71
C VAL A 227 9.54 -3.25 -4.87
N ALA A 228 8.45 -3.30 -4.10
CA ALA A 228 8.09 -4.48 -3.30
C ALA A 228 7.82 -5.72 -4.18
N ALA A 229 7.11 -5.55 -5.30
CA ALA A 229 6.83 -6.62 -6.24
C ALA A 229 8.13 -7.19 -6.82
N ILE A 230 9.03 -6.33 -7.32
CA ILE A 230 10.33 -6.75 -7.89
C ILE A 230 11.18 -7.45 -6.83
N ALA A 231 11.34 -6.85 -5.63
CA ALA A 231 12.15 -7.41 -4.54
C ALA A 231 11.66 -8.78 -4.07
N THR A 232 10.35 -9.03 -4.20
CA THR A 232 9.74 -10.31 -3.84
C THR A 232 9.58 -11.25 -5.04
N GLY A 233 10.09 -10.90 -6.23
CA GLY A 233 10.04 -11.78 -7.41
C GLY A 233 8.64 -11.89 -8.04
N ARG A 234 7.84 -10.83 -7.95
CA ARG A 234 6.56 -10.66 -8.65
C ARG A 234 6.75 -9.73 -9.84
N ARG A 235 5.84 -9.81 -10.81
CA ARG A 235 5.75 -8.86 -11.92
C ARG A 235 4.90 -7.67 -11.53
N PHE A 236 5.09 -6.54 -12.20
CA PHE A 236 4.45 -5.29 -11.81
C PHE A 236 3.91 -4.46 -12.99
N ILE A 237 2.71 -3.90 -12.82
CA ILE A 237 2.18 -2.80 -13.64
C ILE A 237 1.78 -1.67 -12.70
N GLY A 238 2.27 -0.47 -13.00
CA GLY A 238 1.99 0.73 -12.25
C GLY A 238 1.39 1.84 -13.10
N ILE A 239 0.47 2.61 -12.53
CA ILE A 239 -0.12 3.80 -13.14
C ILE A 239 0.13 5.01 -12.24
N GLU A 240 0.65 6.08 -12.82
CA GLU A 240 0.84 7.37 -12.14
C GLU A 240 0.47 8.50 -13.10
N GLN A 241 -0.30 9.49 -12.61
CA GLN A 241 -0.74 10.62 -13.44
C GLN A 241 0.24 11.79 -13.41
N ASP A 242 0.95 11.98 -12.31
CA ASP A 242 1.89 13.08 -12.10
C ASP A 242 3.26 12.72 -12.71
N PRO A 243 3.75 13.46 -13.72
CA PRO A 243 5.03 13.17 -14.36
C PRO A 243 6.23 13.21 -13.41
N GLY A 244 6.18 14.05 -12.36
CA GLY A 244 7.24 14.15 -11.36
C GLY A 244 7.30 12.93 -10.46
N TYR A 245 6.15 12.43 -10.00
CA TYR A 245 6.07 11.19 -9.24
C TYR A 245 6.38 9.96 -10.09
N ALA A 246 5.93 9.94 -11.35
CA ALA A 246 6.30 8.89 -12.31
C ALA A 246 7.81 8.82 -12.52
N ALA A 247 8.51 9.97 -12.61
CA ALA A 247 9.97 9.99 -12.71
C ALA A 247 10.66 9.41 -11.46
N ILE A 248 10.19 9.77 -10.24
CA ILE A 248 10.70 9.18 -8.98
C ILE A 248 10.47 7.67 -8.96
N ALA A 249 9.27 7.22 -9.36
CA ALA A 249 8.94 5.80 -9.43
C ALA A 249 9.84 5.07 -10.43
N GLY A 250 10.05 5.61 -11.64
CA GLY A 250 10.91 5.01 -12.66
C GLY A 250 12.35 4.78 -12.18
N LEU A 251 12.95 5.77 -11.51
CA LEU A 251 14.30 5.64 -10.92
C LEU A 251 14.36 4.51 -9.88
N ARG A 252 13.34 4.42 -9.03
CA ARG A 252 13.27 3.39 -7.99
C ARG A 252 13.05 1.99 -8.55
N LEU A 253 12.22 1.86 -9.59
CA LEU A 253 11.98 0.59 -10.26
C LEU A 253 13.24 0.11 -10.99
N ALA A 254 13.94 1.00 -11.69
CA ALA A 254 15.21 0.69 -12.34
C ALA A 254 16.26 0.18 -11.35
N GLU A 255 16.38 0.83 -10.19
CA GLU A 255 17.30 0.38 -9.14
C GLU A 255 16.88 -0.95 -8.52
N ALA A 256 15.58 -1.17 -8.30
CA ALA A 256 15.08 -2.45 -7.78
C ALA A 256 15.35 -3.61 -8.74
N VAL A 257 15.20 -3.39 -10.06
CA VAL A 257 15.58 -4.37 -11.10
C VAL A 257 17.08 -4.64 -11.05
N GLY A 258 17.92 -3.60 -11.03
CA GLY A 258 19.37 -3.76 -10.95
C GLY A 258 19.82 -4.53 -9.71
N ALA A 259 19.22 -4.26 -8.54
CA ALA A 259 19.53 -4.97 -7.30
C ALA A 259 19.13 -6.46 -7.35
N ARG A 260 17.97 -6.76 -7.95
CA ARG A 260 17.51 -8.14 -8.19
C ARG A 260 18.48 -8.89 -9.10
N ASP A 261 18.86 -8.28 -10.22
CA ASP A 261 19.68 -8.91 -11.26
C ASP A 261 21.13 -9.13 -10.78
N ALA A 262 21.63 -8.24 -9.91
CA ALA A 262 22.93 -8.41 -9.24
C ALA A 262 22.93 -9.53 -8.17
N GLY A 263 21.80 -10.21 -7.91
CA GLY A 263 21.72 -11.21 -6.86
C GLY A 263 21.92 -10.63 -5.46
N THR A 264 21.71 -9.32 -5.31
CA THR A 264 21.67 -8.60 -4.04
C THR A 264 20.21 -8.34 -3.66
N PRO A 265 19.43 -9.37 -3.26
CA PRO A 265 18.15 -9.09 -2.65
C PRO A 265 18.46 -8.36 -1.34
N GLU A 266 18.05 -7.09 -1.25
CA GLU A 266 17.77 -6.54 0.08
C GLU A 266 16.72 -7.50 0.65
N PRO A 267 16.99 -8.20 1.78
CA PRO A 267 16.02 -9.13 2.31
C PRO A 267 14.72 -8.35 2.52
N PRO A 268 13.56 -8.89 2.11
CA PRO A 268 12.30 -8.19 2.31
C PRO A 268 12.25 -7.77 3.77
N ALA A 269 11.85 -6.52 4.01
CA ALA A 269 11.73 -5.94 5.33
C ALA A 269 10.53 -6.59 6.04
N VAL A 270 10.64 -7.90 6.30
CA VAL A 270 9.77 -8.67 7.17
C VAL A 270 10.16 -8.25 8.58
N ALA A 271 9.82 -7.01 8.93
CA ALA A 271 10.16 -6.44 10.21
C ALA A 271 9.58 -7.33 11.31
N ALA A 272 10.45 -8.06 12.00
CA ALA A 272 10.12 -8.60 13.30
C ALA A 272 9.63 -7.42 14.16
N ALA A 273 8.50 -7.59 14.84
CA ALA A 273 8.02 -6.59 15.78
C ALA A 273 9.18 -6.22 16.72
N PRO A 274 9.45 -4.94 16.98
CA PRO A 274 10.52 -4.56 17.90
C PRO A 274 10.28 -5.28 19.22
N THR A 275 11.29 -6.04 19.66
CA THR A 275 11.29 -6.78 20.91
C THR A 275 10.84 -5.83 22.01
N ALA A 276 9.78 -6.20 22.74
CA ALA A 276 9.26 -5.36 23.82
C ALA A 276 10.42 -4.92 24.72
N VAL A 277 10.57 -3.60 24.90
CA VAL A 277 11.49 -3.04 25.89
C VAL A 277 11.12 -3.69 27.21
N ARG A 278 12.04 -4.50 27.74
CA ARG A 278 11.87 -5.25 28.98
C ARG A 278 11.66 -4.21 30.07
N ALA A 279 10.42 -4.05 30.52
CA ALA A 279 10.11 -3.14 31.62
C ALA A 279 10.97 -3.55 32.82
N THR A 280 11.93 -2.70 33.18
CA THR A 280 12.69 -2.85 34.41
C THR A 280 11.71 -2.76 35.56
N ARG A 281 11.42 -3.91 36.19
CA ARG A 281 10.64 -3.95 37.44
C ARG A 281 11.28 -2.97 38.43
N PRO A 282 10.53 -2.05 39.05
CA PRO A 282 11.09 -1.22 40.10
C PRO A 282 11.55 -2.11 41.25
N ARG A 283 12.79 -1.89 41.73
CA ARG A 283 13.31 -2.54 42.92
C ARG A 283 12.35 -2.23 44.09
N LYS A 284 11.84 -3.27 44.74
CA LYS A 284 11.13 -3.13 46.02
C LYS A 284 12.08 -2.43 46.99
N ARG A 285 11.77 -1.19 47.37
CA ARG A 285 12.38 -0.56 48.55
C ARG A 285 11.97 -1.39 49.76
N LYS A 286 12.94 -1.99 50.44
CA LYS A 286 12.75 -2.43 51.83
C LYS A 286 12.68 -1.17 52.67
N THR A 287 11.53 -0.90 53.27
CA THR A 287 11.43 0.04 54.39
C THR A 287 11.98 -0.63 55.65
N PRO A 288 12.68 0.13 56.52
CA PRO A 288 13.18 -0.36 57.80
C PRO A 288 12.05 -0.68 58.78
#